data_AF-A0A7V8NQ02-F1
#
_entry.id   AF-A0A7V8NQ02-F1
#
_cell.length_a   1.000
_cell.length_b   1.000
_cell.length_c   1.000
_cell.angle_alpha   90.00
_cell.angle_beta   90.00
_cell.angle_gamma   90.00
#
_symmetry.space_group_name_H-M   'P 1'
#
loop_
_entity.id
_entity.type
_entity.pdbx_description
1 polymer ?
#
loop_
_entity_poly.entity_id
_entity_poly.type
_entity_poly.pdbx_seq_one_letter_code
_entity_poly.pdbx_strand_id
1 'polypeptide(L)'
;MPAARRIPLWLKLAYTAFMAVLVPIYLRNYGPTNFLYFCDVALIITLVGIWIESPLLVSMCAVGIIASQTLWVIDFLSHLIGHPLTGLTDYM
;
A
#
# COMPACT_ATOMS: atom_id res chain seq x y z
N MET A 1 -18.70 -3.19 -28.23
CA MET A 1 -19.37 -3.98 -27.18
C MET A 1 -19.23 -3.23 -25.87
N PRO A 2 -20.25 -2.51 -25.37
CA PRO A 2 -20.10 -1.72 -24.15
C PRO A 2 -20.49 -2.52 -22.89
N ALA A 3 -19.82 -2.17 -21.79
CA ALA A 3 -20.08 -2.54 -20.39
C ALA A 3 -19.45 -3.83 -19.83
N ALA A 4 -18.12 -3.95 -19.83
CA ALA A 4 -17.44 -4.72 -18.79
C ALA A 4 -17.23 -3.81 -17.57
N ARG A 5 -18.24 -3.72 -16.69
CA ARG A 5 -18.05 -3.14 -15.35
C ARG A 5 -17.26 -4.20 -14.55
N ARG A 6 -15.93 -4.08 -14.55
CA ARG A 6 -14.99 -5.17 -14.19
C ARG A 6 -14.85 -5.38 -12.69
N ILE A 7 -15.23 -4.40 -11.87
CA ILE A 7 -15.08 -4.47 -10.42
C ILE A 7 -16.46 -4.33 -9.75
N PRO A 8 -16.85 -5.27 -8.87
CA PRO A 8 -18.15 -5.19 -8.20
C PRO A 8 -18.20 -4.01 -7.22
N LEU A 9 -19.35 -3.33 -7.18
CA LEU A 9 -19.54 -2.10 -6.39
C LEU A 9 -19.25 -2.31 -4.89
N TRP A 10 -19.62 -3.47 -4.34
CA TRP A 10 -19.39 -3.79 -2.93
C TRP A 10 -17.90 -3.75 -2.58
N LEU A 11 -17.01 -4.16 -3.49
CA LEU A 11 -15.56 -4.14 -3.26
C LEU A 11 -15.04 -2.71 -3.22
N LYS A 12 -15.51 -1.85 -4.12
CA LYS A 12 -15.18 -0.42 -4.12
C LYS A 12 -15.60 0.23 -2.80
N LEU A 13 -16.81 -0.06 -2.33
CA LEU A 13 -17.35 0.47 -1.09
C LEU A 13 -16.60 -0.07 0.14
N ALA A 14 -16.33 -1.38 0.20
CA ALA A 14 -15.58 -1.99 1.29
C ALA A 14 -14.16 -1.39 1.40
N TYR A 15 -13.46 -1.27 0.27
CA TYR A 15 -12.11 -0.69 0.25
C TYR A 15 -12.12 0.81 0.60
N THR A 16 -13.12 1.55 0.14
CA THR A 16 -13.30 2.97 0.52
C THR A 16 -13.61 3.12 2.01
N ALA A 17 -14.47 2.26 2.58
CA ALA A 17 -14.78 2.27 4.01
C ALA A 17 -13.55 1.95 4.86
N PHE A 18 -12.73 0.97 4.44
CA PHE A 18 -11.45 0.69 5.07
C PHE A 18 -10.52 1.92 5.06
N MET A 19 -10.35 2.56 3.90
CA MET A 19 -9.52 3.77 3.78
C MET A 19 -10.07 4.93 4.62
N ALA A 20 -11.40 5.06 4.71
CA ALA A 20 -12.05 6.08 5.54
C ALA A 20 -11.80 5.89 7.04
N VAL A 21 -11.49 4.67 7.49
CA VAL A 21 -11.07 4.39 8.88
C VAL A 21 -9.55 4.53 9.03
N LEU A 22 -8.77 4.00 8.07
CA LEU A 22 -7.31 4.01 8.13
C LEU A 22 -6.75 5.44 8.11
N VAL A 23 -7.19 6.27 7.17
CA VAL A 23 -6.66 7.63 6.98
C VAL A 23 -6.76 8.49 8.26
N PRO A 24 -7.92 8.64 8.93
CA PRO A 24 -7.99 9.46 10.14
C PRO A 24 -7.18 8.88 11.30
N ILE A 25 -7.10 7.54 11.43
CA ILE A 25 -6.30 6.90 12.48
C ILE A 25 -4.81 7.15 12.24
N TYR A 26 -4.34 6.95 11.00
CA TYR A 26 -2.94 7.18 10.64
C TYR A 26 -2.55 8.64 10.79
N LEU A 27 -3.42 9.55 10.35
CA LEU A 27 -3.19 10.98 10.50
C LEU A 27 -3.07 11.38 11.98
N ARG A 28 -3.89 10.79 12.86
CA ARG A 28 -3.87 11.08 14.30
C ARG A 28 -2.66 10.48 15.02
N ASN A 29 -2.29 9.26 14.69
CA ASN A 29 -1.24 8.53 15.43
C ASN A 29 0.16 8.82 14.90
N TYR A 30 0.31 8.99 13.59
CA TYR A 30 1.61 9.06 12.93
C TYR A 30 1.82 10.40 12.18
N GLY A 31 0.78 11.22 12.02
CA GLY A 31 0.87 12.51 11.36
C GLY A 31 0.85 12.43 9.82
N PRO A 32 0.74 13.60 9.14
CA PRO A 32 0.54 13.66 7.69
C PRO A 32 1.74 13.19 6.88
N THR A 33 2.95 13.27 7.43
CA THR A 33 4.19 12.81 6.80
C THR A 33 4.21 11.30 6.59
N ASN A 34 3.44 10.52 7.35
CA ASN A 34 3.39 9.08 7.13
C ASN A 34 2.75 8.71 5.78
N PHE A 35 1.85 9.54 5.24
CA PHE A 35 1.29 9.30 3.91
C PHE A 35 2.30 9.45 2.77
N LEU A 36 3.53 9.91 3.04
CA LEU A 36 4.62 9.95 2.07
C LEU A 36 5.36 8.62 1.97
N TYR A 37 5.14 7.67 2.89
CA TYR A 37 5.70 6.34 2.77
C TYR A 37 5.09 5.61 1.58
N PHE A 38 5.93 4.84 0.88
CA PHE A 38 5.56 4.12 -0.33
C PHE A 38 4.31 3.25 -0.17
N CYS A 39 4.13 2.65 1.01
CA CYS A 39 2.97 1.82 1.33
C CYS A 39 1.66 2.61 1.31
N ASP A 40 1.63 3.79 1.95
CA ASP A 40 0.44 4.64 2.02
C ASP A 40 0.09 5.26 0.66
N VAL A 41 1.12 5.69 -0.09
CA VAL A 41 0.95 6.16 -1.48
C VAL A 41 0.33 5.07 -2.35
N ALA A 42 0.83 3.83 -2.24
CA ALA A 42 0.30 2.71 -3.00
C ALA A 42 -1.14 2.35 -2.60
N LEU A 43 -1.50 2.45 -1.30
CA LEU A 43 -2.88 2.27 -0.84
C LEU A 43 -3.83 3.30 -1.47
N ILE A 44 -3.43 4.58 -1.51
CA ILE A 44 -4.21 5.68 -2.09
C ILE A 44 -4.34 5.52 -3.61
N ILE A 45 -3.25 5.23 -4.32
CA ILE A 45 -3.30 5.01 -5.77
C ILE A 45 -4.15 3.77 -6.10
N THR A 46 -4.11 2.73 -5.28
CA THR A 46 -4.97 1.55 -5.44
C THR A 46 -6.45 1.89 -5.26
N LEU A 47 -6.81 2.74 -4.28
CA LEU A 47 -8.17 3.26 -4.14
C LEU A 47 -8.63 3.95 -5.43
N VAL A 48 -7.81 4.86 -5.96
CA VAL A 48 -8.09 5.56 -7.23
C VAL A 48 -8.19 4.57 -8.40
N GLY A 49 -7.28 3.60 -8.49
CA GLY A 49 -7.25 2.57 -9.52
C GLY A 49 -8.50 1.67 -9.53
N ILE A 50 -9.02 1.33 -8.34
CA ILE A 50 -10.26 0.56 -8.17
C ILE A 50 -11.49 1.37 -8.63
N TRP A 51 -11.52 2.67 -8.34
CA TRP A 51 -12.62 3.54 -8.76
C TRP A 51 -12.65 3.78 -10.27
N ILE A 52 -11.49 4.05 -10.87
CA ILE A 52 -11.31 4.26 -12.32
C ILE A 52 -11.30 2.93 -13.10
N GLU A 53 -11.31 1.79 -12.40
CA GLU A 53 -11.19 0.44 -12.98
C GLU A 53 -9.96 0.28 -13.89
N SER A 54 -8.85 0.94 -13.54
CA SER A 54 -7.60 0.90 -14.31
C SER A 54 -6.70 -0.26 -13.85
N PRO A 55 -6.56 -1.34 -14.65
CA PRO A 55 -5.70 -2.46 -14.30
C PRO A 55 -4.23 -2.06 -14.23
N LEU A 56 -3.81 -1.03 -14.97
CA LEU A 56 -2.43 -0.54 -14.96
C LEU A 56 -2.05 0.06 -13.61
N LEU A 57 -2.90 0.92 -13.04
CA LEU A 57 -2.63 1.56 -11.74
C LEU A 57 -2.56 0.52 -10.63
N VAL A 58 -3.50 -0.42 -10.61
CA VAL A 58 -3.51 -1.50 -9.61
C VAL A 58 -2.27 -2.40 -9.77
N SER A 59 -1.87 -2.73 -10.99
CA SER A 59 -0.67 -3.54 -11.24
C SER A 59 0.62 -2.82 -10.85
N MET A 60 0.71 -1.51 -11.15
CA MET A 60 1.84 -0.68 -10.77
C MET A 60 2.01 -0.62 -9.25
N CYS A 61 0.92 -0.43 -8.50
CA CYS A 61 0.95 -0.47 -7.04
C CYS A 61 1.32 -1.84 -6.49
N ALA A 62 0.80 -2.93 -7.10
CA ALA A 62 1.14 -4.29 -6.70
C ALA A 62 2.64 -4.55 -6.86
N VAL A 63 3.24 -4.20 -8.00
CA VAL A 63 4.69 -4.34 -8.23
C VAL A 63 5.49 -3.43 -7.30
N GLY A 64 5.06 -2.18 -7.11
CA GLY A 64 5.73 -1.22 -6.23
C GLY A 64 5.79 -1.69 -4.77
N ILE A 65 4.66 -2.17 -4.23
CA ILE A 65 4.61 -2.72 -2.87
C ILE A 65 5.42 -4.01 -2.77
N ILE A 66 5.33 -4.92 -3.74
CA ILE A 66 6.10 -6.17 -3.71
C ILE A 66 7.61 -5.86 -3.66
N ALA A 67 8.09 -4.89 -4.43
CA ALA A 67 9.49 -4.50 -4.43
C ALA A 67 9.91 -3.93 -3.05
N SER A 68 9.17 -2.97 -2.50
CA SER A 68 9.48 -2.38 -1.20
C SER A 68 9.37 -3.39 -0.05
N GLN A 69 8.36 -4.26 -0.09
CA GLN A 69 8.15 -5.28 0.92
C GLN A 69 9.22 -6.38 0.84
N THR A 70 9.67 -6.74 -0.36
CA THR A 70 10.77 -7.69 -0.54
C THR A 70 12.07 -7.13 0.01
N LEU A 71 12.37 -5.84 -0.26
CA LEU A 71 13.52 -5.17 0.33
C LEU A 71 13.44 -5.14 1.87
N TRP A 72 12.27 -4.86 2.43
CA TRP A 72 12.06 -4.88 3.88
C TRP A 72 12.23 -6.28 4.49
N VAL A 73 11.71 -7.33 3.83
CA VAL A 73 11.89 -8.73 4.29
C VAL A 73 13.35 -9.17 4.21
N ILE A 74 14.07 -8.76 3.16
CA ILE A 74 15.51 -9.04 3.04
C ILE A 74 16.28 -8.35 4.17
N ASP A 75 15.97 -7.09 4.47
CA ASP A 75 16.60 -6.35 5.57
C ASP A 75 16.26 -6.98 6.94
N PHE A 76 15.03 -7.42 7.15
CA PHE A 76 14.63 -8.13 8.37
C PHE A 76 15.39 -9.45 8.55
N LEU A 77 15.52 -10.24 7.48
CA LEU A 77 16.28 -11.50 7.53
C LEU A 77 17.77 -11.25 7.75
N SER A 78 18.34 -10.20 7.14
CA SER A 78 19.75 -9.86 7.34
C SER A 78 20.00 -9.36 8.76
N HIS A 79 19.07 -8.59 9.33
CA HIS A 79 19.10 -8.17 10.74
C HIS A 79 19.05 -9.37 11.69
N LEU A 80 18.19 -10.37 11.42
CA LEU A 80 18.09 -11.60 12.21
C LEU A 80 19.38 -12.45 12.19
N ILE A 81 20.15 -12.37 11.10
CA ILE A 81 21.43 -13.07 10.91
C ILE A 81 22.62 -12.25 11.48
N GLY A 82 22.36 -11.06 12.04
CA GLY A 82 23.37 -10.21 12.67
C GLY A 82 24.12 -9.28 11.70
N HIS A 83 23.63 -9.13 10.47
CA HIS A 83 24.18 -8.24 9.45
C HIS A 83 23.12 -7.23 8.97
N PRO A 84 22.93 -6.10 9.68
CA PRO A 84 21.99 -5.06 9.23
C PRO A 84 22.50 -4.43 7.92
N LEU A 85 21.64 -4.41 6.89
CA LEU A 85 22.01 -3.92 5.55
C LEU A 85 21.58 -2.47 5.31
N THR A 86 20.39 -2.08 5.77
CA THR A 86 19.81 -0.76 5.48
C THR A 86 19.29 -0.02 6.71
N GLY A 87 19.20 -0.68 7.87
CA GLY A 87 18.69 -0.09 9.12
C GLY A 87 17.17 0.15 9.12
N LEU A 88 16.45 -0.34 8.10
CA LEU A 88 14.99 -0.28 8.00
C LEU A 88 14.28 -1.12 9.08
N THR A 89 15.03 -1.99 9.75
CA THR A 89 14.55 -2.86 10.83
C THR A 89 15.17 -2.56 12.19
N ASP A 90 15.95 -1.47 12.34
CA ASP A 90 16.62 -1.12 13.61
C ASP A 90 15.66 -0.80 14.78
N TYR A 91 14.35 -0.68 14.51
CA TYR A 91 13.32 -0.51 15.55
C TYR A 91 12.73 -1.84 16.05
N MET A 92 13.09 -2.97 15.44
CA MET A 92 12.70 -4.33 15.84
C MET A 92 13.88 -5.05 16.49
#